data_AF-A0A0C3QEI2-F1
#
_entry.id   AF-A0A0C3QEI2-F1
#
_cell.length_a   1.000
_cell.length_b   1.000
_cell.length_c   1.000
_cell.angle_alpha   90.00
_cell.angle_beta   90.00
_cell.angle_gamma   90.00
#
_symmetry.space_group_name_H-M   'P 1'
#
loop_
_entity.id
_entity.type
_entity.pdbx_description
1 polymer ?
#
loop_
_entity_poly.entity_id
_entity_poly.type
_entity_poly.pdbx_seq_one_letter_code
_entity_poly.pdbx_strand_id
1 'polypeptide(L)' 'MIRRGYSMIFFSATVAIIGVYALGLGQLLPSTRIPFLDALVEDKHYKYLIPLWIPTTTAFVIANWVGWQYYQNS' A
#
# COMPACT_ATOMS: atom_id res chain seq x y z
N MET A 1 16.23 6.07 -17.80
CA MET A 1 14.79 6.08 -17.43
C MET A 1 14.34 4.81 -16.73
N ILE A 2 14.66 3.62 -17.25
CA ILE A 2 14.28 2.29 -16.70
C ILE A 2 14.59 2.08 -15.20
N ARG A 3 15.76 2.53 -14.71
CA ARG A 3 16.15 2.35 -13.30
C ARG A 3 15.25 3.10 -12.30
N ARG A 4 14.67 4.23 -12.70
CA ARG A 4 13.72 5.01 -11.87
C ARG A 4 12.35 4.35 -11.81
N GLY A 5 11.93 3.71 -12.91
CA GLY A 5 10.69 2.92 -12.96
C GLY A 5 10.74 1.73 -12.01
N TYR A 6 11.84 0.99 -11.98
CA TYR A 6 12.02 -0.12 -11.03
C TYR A 6 12.00 0.34 -9.58
N SER A 7 12.57 1.50 -9.26
CA SER A 7 12.48 2.06 -7.90
C SER A 7 11.03 2.35 -7.51
N MET A 8 10.24 2.93 -8.41
CA MET A 8 8.84 3.26 -8.15
C MET A 8 7.99 1.99 -7.93
N ILE A 9 8.24 0.94 -8.73
CA ILE A 9 7.60 -0.38 -8.57
C ILE A 9 8.03 -1.04 -7.25
N PHE A 10 9.31 -0.96 -6.89
CA PHE A 10 9.82 -1.55 -5.66
C PHE A 10 9.19 -0.91 -4.42
N PHE A 11 9.12 0.42 -4.37
CA PHE A 11 8.52 1.14 -3.26
C PHE A 11 7.01 0.88 -3.18
N SER A 12 6.29 0.92 -4.30
CA SER A 12 4.84 0.66 -4.30
C SER A 12 4.52 -0.78 -3.90
N ALA A 13 5.28 -1.76 -4.39
CA ALA A 13 5.12 -3.16 -4.01
C ALA A 13 5.41 -3.37 -2.51
N THR A 14 6.45 -2.74 -1.98
CA THR A 14 6.80 -2.85 -0.55
C THR A 14 5.68 -2.28 0.34
N VAL A 15 5.17 -1.09 0.00
CA VAL A 15 4.04 -0.48 0.73
C VAL A 15 2.78 -1.33 0.64
N ALA A 16 2.50 -1.91 -0.54
CA ALA A 16 1.36 -2.80 -0.72
C ALA A 16 1.48 -4.08 0.13
N ILE A 17 2.65 -4.72 0.17
CA ILE A 17 2.90 -5.93 0.97
C ILE A 17 2.75 -5.62 2.47
N ILE A 18 3.33 -4.51 2.94
CA ILE A 18 3.21 -4.08 4.35
C ILE A 18 1.75 -3.77 4.68
N GLY A 19 1.00 -3.13 3.78
CA GLY A 19 -0.42 -2.87 3.94
C GLY A 19 -1.24 -4.16 4.05
N VAL A 20 -1.04 -5.12 3.15
CA VAL A 20 -1.74 -6.43 3.20
C VAL A 20 -1.42 -7.16 4.51
N TYR A 21 -0.16 -7.11 4.96
CA TYR A 21 0.25 -7.69 6.22
C TYR A 21 -0.42 -7.02 7.42
N ALA A 22 -0.30 -5.70 7.57
CA ALA A 22 -0.82 -4.97 8.72
C ALA A 22 -2.35 -5.04 8.84
N LEU A 23 -3.06 -5.03 7.70
CA LEU A 23 -4.51 -4.87 7.68
C LEU A 23 -5.28 -6.21 7.73
N GLY A 24 -4.71 -7.29 7.18
CA GLY A 24 -5.39 -8.58 7.09
C GLY A 24 -4.65 -9.71 7.81
N LEU A 25 -3.43 -9.97 7.38
CA LEU A 25 -2.71 -11.18 7.79
C LEU A 25 -2.14 -11.08 9.22
N GLY A 26 -1.71 -9.91 9.67
CA GLY A 26 -1.09 -9.72 10.98
C GLY A 26 -2.00 -10.02 12.16
N GLN A 27 -3.33 -9.99 11.97
CA GLN A 27 -4.30 -10.41 13.00
C GLN A 27 -4.50 -11.93 13.05
N LEU A 28 -4.11 -12.64 12.00
CA LEU A 28 -4.23 -14.09 11.87
C LEU A 28 -2.90 -14.81 12.17
N LEU A 29 -1.78 -14.10 12.04
CA LEU A 29 -0.44 -14.64 12.31
C LEU A 29 0.07 -14.25 13.71
N PRO A 30 0.92 -15.10 14.33
CA PRO A 30 1.60 -14.75 15.57
C PRO A 30 2.58 -13.59 15.38
N SER A 31 2.84 -12.84 16.45
CA SER A 31 3.71 -11.65 16.47
C SER A 31 5.09 -11.94 15.85
N THR A 32 5.53 -11.03 14.99
CA THR A 32 6.78 -11.16 14.22
C THR A 32 8.01 -10.74 15.02
N ARG A 33 7.83 -10.22 16.25
CA ARG A 33 8.88 -9.61 17.09
C ARG A 33 9.59 -8.42 16.45
N ILE A 34 9.00 -7.83 15.41
CA ILE A 34 9.50 -6.62 14.77
C ILE A 34 8.66 -5.47 15.30
N PRO A 35 9.22 -4.58 16.15
CA PRO A 35 8.43 -3.62 16.91
C PRO A 35 7.61 -2.68 16.03
N PHE A 36 8.09 -2.35 14.83
CA PHE A 36 7.33 -1.54 13.87
C PHE A 36 6.09 -2.28 13.34
N LEU A 37 6.21 -3.54 12.94
CA LEU A 37 5.08 -4.30 12.40
C LEU A 37 4.09 -4.68 13.49
N ASP A 38 4.57 -5.03 14.68
CA ASP A 38 3.71 -5.34 15.82
C ASP A 38 2.89 -4.11 16.25
N ALA A 39 3.49 -2.91 16.25
CA ALA A 39 2.78 -1.66 16.52
C ALA A 39 1.64 -1.38 15.52
N LEU A 40 1.84 -1.71 14.24
CA LEU A 40 0.78 -1.56 13.22
C LEU A 40 -0.37 -2.54 13.42
N VAL A 41 -0.09 -3.77 13.86
CA VAL A 41 -1.11 -4.81 14.08
C VAL A 41 -1.90 -4.56 15.36
N GLU A 42 -1.25 -4.04 16.39
CA GLU A 42 -1.85 -3.76 17.70
C GLU A 42 -2.63 -2.43 17.74
N ASP A 43 -2.54 -1.62 16.68
CA ASP A 43 -3.29 -0.38 16.53
C ASP A 43 -4.80 -0.65 16.35
N LYS A 44 -5.57 -0.32 17.40
CA LYS A 44 -7.03 -0.46 17.43
C LYS A 44 -7.78 0.69 16.75
N HIS A 45 -7.13 1.82 16.48
CA HIS A 45 -7.79 3.02 15.96
C HIS A 45 -7.84 3.03 14.44
N TYR A 46 -6.74 2.70 13.78
CA TYR A 46 -6.64 2.78 12.31
C TYR A 46 -7.14 1.55 11.57
N LYS A 47 -7.47 0.47 12.29
CA LYS A 47 -8.08 -0.76 11.73
C LYS A 47 -9.37 -0.49 10.95
N TYR A 48 -10.14 0.54 11.31
CA TYR A 48 -11.40 0.86 10.62
C TYR A 48 -11.23 1.72 9.37
N LEU A 49 -10.02 2.20 9.07
CA LEU A 49 -9.71 2.91 7.83
C LEU A 49 -9.39 1.95 6.67
N ILE A 50 -9.26 0.65 6.93
CA ILE A 50 -9.04 -0.41 5.92
C ILE A 50 -10.08 -0.37 4.79
N PRO A 51 -11.40 -0.27 5.06
CA PRO A 51 -12.40 -0.21 4.01
C PRO A 51 -12.28 1.07 3.18
N LEU A 52 -11.74 2.15 3.77
CA LEU A 52 -11.48 3.42 3.08
C LEU A 52 -10.19 3.36 2.24
N TRP A 53 -9.27 2.45 2.58
CA TRP A 53 -8.01 2.23 1.88
C TRP A 53 -8.20 1.66 0.48
N ILE A 54 -9.17 0.76 0.29
CA ILE A 54 -9.50 0.18 -1.02
C ILE A 54 -9.92 1.24 -2.03
N PRO A 55 -10.93 2.10 -1.78
CA PRO A 55 -11.35 3.12 -2.73
C PRO A 55 -10.29 4.21 -2.92
N THR A 56 -9.55 4.60 -1.88
CA THR A 56 -8.51 5.63 -2.01
C THR A 56 -7.31 5.14 -2.84
N THR A 57 -6.83 3.92 -2.61
CA THR A 57 -5.75 3.34 -3.43
C THR A 57 -6.19 3.11 -4.86
N THR A 58 -7.42 2.61 -5.07
CA THR A 58 -7.99 2.42 -6.41
C THR A 58 -8.08 3.75 -7.15
N ALA A 59 -8.62 4.80 -6.51
CA ALA A 59 -8.72 6.14 -7.09
C ALA A 59 -7.34 6.73 -7.44
N PHE A 60 -6.34 6.54 -6.57
CA PHE A 60 -4.97 6.98 -6.83
C PHE A 60 -4.36 6.29 -8.06
N VAL A 61 -4.50 4.96 -8.16
CA VAL A 61 -3.98 4.18 -9.31
C VAL A 61 -4.67 4.61 -10.61
N ILE A 62 -5.99 4.77 -10.58
CA ILE A 62 -6.76 5.22 -11.75
C ILE A 62 -6.33 6.63 -12.18
N ALA A 63 -6.23 7.57 -11.23
CA ALA A 63 -5.80 8.93 -11.53
C ALA A 63 -4.39 8.97 -12.13
N ASN A 64 -3.47 8.14 -11.61
CA ASN A 64 -2.10 8.05 -12.11
C ASN A 64 -2.05 7.43 -13.51
N TRP A 65 -2.81 6.35 -13.73
CA TRP A 65 -2.96 5.72 -15.04
C TRP A 65 -3.51 6.72 -16.07
N VAL A 66 -4.67 7.32 -15.77
CA VAL A 66 -5.36 8.25 -16.67
C VAL A 66 -4.50 9.49 -16.93
N GLY A 67 -3.84 10.03 -15.91
CA GLY A 67 -2.90 11.15 -16.08
C GLY A 67 -1.73 10.80 -17.00
N TRP A 68 -1.18 9.59 -16.89
CA TRP A 68 -0.12 9.11 -17.78
C TRP A 68 -0.60 8.95 -19.22
N GLN A 69 -1.82 8.44 -19.43
CA GLN A 69 -2.43 8.33 -20.77
C GLN A 69 -2.55 9.72 -21.42
N TYR A 70 -3.08 10.72 -20.71
CA TYR A 70 -3.17 12.08 -21.24
C TYR A 70 -1.81 12.73 -21.52
N TYR A 71 -0.81 12.45 -20.69
CA TYR A 71 0.56 12.95 -20.90
C TYR A 71 1.24 12.34 -22.14
N GLN A 72 0.98 11.07 -22.45
CA GLN A 72 1.57 10.40 -23.61
C GLN A 72 0.86 10.69 -24.93
N ASN A 73 -0.44 10.96 -24.90
CA ASN A 73 -1.28 11.18 -26.07
C ASN A 73 -1.60 12.67 -26.36
N SER A 74 -0.97 13.62 -25.66
CA SER A 74 -1.04 15.07 -25.98
C SER A 74 0.16 15.52 -26.80
#